data_AF-A0A8X7CAA5-F1
#
_entry.id   AF-A0A8X7CAA5-F1
#
_cell.length_a   1.000
_cell.length_b   1.000
_cell.length_c   1.000
_cell.angle_alpha   90.00
_cell.angle_beta   90.00
_cell.angle_gamma   90.00
#
_symmetry.space_group_name_H-M   'P 1'
#
loop_
_entity.id
_entity.type
_entity.pdbx_description
1 polymer ?
#
loop_
_entity_poly.entity_id
_entity_poly.type
_entity_poly.pdbx_seq_one_letter_code
_entity_poly.pdbx_strand_id
1 'polypeptide(L)'
;MRTRATNDFEKDFYKLMNNSVFGKTMENIRKRLDIGLCCDPKKAGKLIAKPNFKGRTIFDENLVAIHMHKTAVLFDKPIYVGMSILDLSKSLIYDFHYNMMKPKYGGNIKLLYMDTDSFIYDIKTKDFHEDMKGMIDYFYTSEYPENNRYGLPRVNKKVLGKMKDENAGRIMEEFVGLRSKKCMPVKLK
;
A
#
# COMPACT_ATOMS: atom_id res chain seq x y z
N MET A 1 -9.91 -5.13 -15.90
CA MET A 1 -8.76 -4.58 -16.65
C MET A 1 -7.44 -5.24 -16.26
N ARG A 2 -6.97 -5.16 -15.01
CA ARG A 2 -5.71 -5.81 -14.57
C ARG A 2 -5.62 -7.32 -14.78
N THR A 3 -6.74 -8.05 -14.74
CA THR A 3 -6.80 -9.50 -14.98
C THR A 3 -6.73 -9.89 -16.46
N ARG A 4 -7.04 -8.95 -17.37
CA ARG A 4 -7.04 -9.16 -18.83
C ARG A 4 -5.74 -8.72 -19.51
N ALA A 5 -4.89 -7.97 -18.81
CA ALA A 5 -3.58 -7.54 -19.31
C ALA A 5 -2.65 -8.73 -19.50
N THR A 6 -2.04 -8.82 -20.67
CA THR A 6 -1.15 -9.92 -21.06
C THR A 6 0.28 -9.65 -20.61
N ASN A 7 0.74 -8.40 -20.73
CA ASN A 7 2.09 -7.98 -20.39
C ASN A 7 2.20 -7.39 -18.97
N ASP A 8 3.39 -7.45 -18.37
CA ASP A 8 3.64 -6.96 -17.02
C ASP A 8 3.59 -5.42 -16.94
N PHE A 9 4.06 -4.74 -17.99
CA PHE A 9 3.92 -3.28 -18.12
C PHE A 9 2.46 -2.82 -17.98
N GLU A 10 1.54 -3.46 -18.71
CA GLU A 10 0.12 -3.09 -18.66
C GLU A 10 -0.48 -3.37 -17.28
N LYS A 11 -0.11 -4.50 -16.64
CA LYS A 11 -0.57 -4.83 -15.29
C LYS A 11 -0.17 -3.75 -14.29
N ASP A 12 1.05 -3.26 -14.39
CA ASP A 12 1.57 -2.20 -13.51
C ASP A 12 0.92 -0.84 -13.83
N PHE A 13 0.68 -0.54 -15.09
CA PHE A 13 -0.04 0.65 -15.51
C PHE A 13 -1.46 0.68 -14.91
N TYR A 14 -2.24 -0.40 -15.05
CA TYR A 14 -3.58 -0.49 -14.46
C TYR A 14 -3.56 -0.46 -12.93
N LYS A 15 -2.54 -1.04 -12.29
CA LYS A 15 -2.36 -0.98 -10.83
C LYS A 15 -2.12 0.47 -10.40
N LEU A 16 -1.22 1.18 -11.09
CA LEU A 16 -0.91 2.57 -10.78
C LEU A 16 -2.13 3.46 -10.96
N MET A 17 -2.87 3.31 -12.07
CA MET A 17 -4.08 4.11 -12.29
C MET A 17 -5.10 3.98 -11.15
N ASN A 18 -5.39 2.76 -10.69
CA ASN A 18 -6.31 2.55 -9.57
C ASN A 18 -5.79 3.20 -8.28
N ASN A 19 -4.52 3.03 -7.97
CA ASN A 19 -3.90 3.62 -6.79
C ASN A 19 -3.86 5.16 -6.87
N SER A 20 -3.63 5.72 -8.05
CA SER A 20 -3.61 7.17 -8.28
C SER A 20 -4.98 7.80 -8.10
N VAL A 21 -6.06 7.14 -8.56
CA VAL A 21 -7.44 7.63 -8.33
C VAL A 21 -7.72 7.68 -6.83
N PHE A 22 -7.43 6.60 -6.09
CA PHE A 22 -7.57 6.59 -4.63
C PHE A 22 -6.74 7.70 -3.97
N GLY A 23 -5.45 7.81 -4.30
CA GLY A 23 -4.57 8.85 -3.77
C GLY A 23 -5.07 10.26 -4.04
N LYS A 24 -5.72 10.47 -5.19
CA LYS A 24 -6.31 11.77 -5.55
C LYS A 24 -7.52 12.10 -4.68
N THR A 25 -8.35 11.13 -4.31
CA THR A 25 -9.48 11.36 -3.40
C THR A 25 -9.04 11.81 -2.00
N MET A 26 -7.88 11.33 -1.54
CA MET A 26 -7.29 11.63 -0.23
C MET A 26 -6.28 12.80 -0.25
N GLU A 27 -6.22 13.56 -1.35
CA GLU A 27 -5.26 14.65 -1.50
C GLU A 27 -5.50 15.78 -0.48
N ASN A 28 -4.46 16.14 0.28
CA ASN A 28 -4.53 17.26 1.21
C ASN A 28 -4.27 18.60 0.50
N ILE A 29 -5.36 19.28 0.15
CA ILE A 29 -5.34 20.56 -0.58
C ILE A 29 -4.65 21.68 0.22
N ARG A 30 -4.66 21.62 1.57
CA ARG A 30 -4.00 22.63 2.42
C ARG A 30 -2.48 22.65 2.26
N LYS A 31 -1.89 21.55 1.79
CA LYS A 31 -0.45 21.47 1.53
C LYS A 31 -0.05 22.03 0.17
N ARG A 32 -1.00 22.39 -0.70
CA ARG A 32 -0.69 23.00 -2.00
C ARG A 32 -0.09 24.38 -1.80
N LEU A 33 0.91 24.68 -2.62
CA LEU A 33 1.60 25.96 -2.65
C LEU A 33 1.52 26.50 -4.07
N ASP A 34 1.40 27.82 -4.18
CA ASP A 34 1.61 28.49 -5.45
C ASP A 34 3.10 28.79 -5.56
N ILE A 35 3.73 28.27 -6.62
CA ILE A 35 5.15 28.44 -6.87
C ILE A 35 5.29 29.33 -8.11
N GLY A 36 5.89 30.51 -7.91
CA GLY A 36 6.23 31.42 -8.99
C GLY A 36 7.73 31.36 -9.27
N LEU A 37 8.11 31.12 -10.53
CA LEU A 37 9.49 31.26 -10.98
C LEU A 37 9.75 32.70 -11.40
N CYS A 38 10.83 33.29 -10.91
CA CYS A 38 11.21 34.67 -11.21
C CYS A 38 12.69 34.75 -11.57
N CYS A 39 12.98 35.41 -12.68
CA CYS A 39 14.34 35.78 -13.07
C CYS A 39 14.67 37.24 -12.73
N ASP A 40 13.64 38.08 -12.57
CA ASP A 40 13.82 39.49 -12.24
C ASP A 40 13.88 39.71 -10.72
N PRO A 41 14.94 40.34 -10.18
CA PRO A 41 15.06 40.61 -8.75
C PRO A 41 13.95 41.53 -8.24
N LYS A 42 13.49 42.47 -9.07
CA LYS A 42 12.37 43.37 -8.73
C LYS A 42 11.05 42.62 -8.55
N LYS A 43 10.76 41.63 -9.40
CA LYS A 43 9.55 40.81 -9.30
C LYS A 43 9.62 39.88 -8.09
N ALA A 44 10.79 39.26 -7.85
CA ALA A 44 11.03 38.45 -6.68
C ALA A 44 10.81 39.24 -5.38
N GLY A 45 11.33 40.46 -5.29
CA GLY A 45 11.11 41.35 -4.14
C GLY A 45 9.63 41.65 -3.87
N LYS A 46 8.83 41.90 -4.92
CA LYS A 46 7.38 42.11 -4.80
C LYS A 46 6.64 40.87 -4.29
N LEU A 47 7.07 39.66 -4.67
CA LEU A 47 6.44 38.41 -4.21
C LEU A 47 6.84 38.06 -2.77
N ILE A 48 8.08 38.34 -2.37
CA ILE A 48 8.57 38.14 -1.00
C ILE A 48 7.83 39.07 -0.02
N ALA A 49 7.53 40.30 -0.43
CA ALA A 49 6.82 41.27 0.41
C ALA A 49 5.35 40.92 0.66
N LYS A 50 4.77 39.93 -0.03
CA LYS A 50 3.37 39.55 0.18
C LYS A 50 3.21 38.75 1.47
N PRO A 51 2.11 38.93 2.22
CA PRO A 51 1.89 38.25 3.51
C PRO A 51 1.71 36.73 3.38
N ASN A 52 1.41 36.22 2.18
CA ASN A 52 1.30 34.79 1.93
C ASN A 52 2.63 34.16 1.44
N PHE A 53 3.74 34.88 1.52
CA PHE A 53 5.07 34.31 1.26
C PHE A 53 5.40 33.23 2.30
N LYS A 54 5.89 32.07 1.84
CA LYS A 54 6.33 30.96 2.70
C LYS A 54 7.85 30.82 2.72
N GLY A 55 8.48 30.95 1.57
CA GLY A 55 9.90 30.69 1.41
C GLY A 55 10.35 30.81 -0.04
N ARG A 56 11.65 30.60 -0.26
CA ARG A 56 12.24 30.64 -1.60
C ARG A 56 13.24 29.52 -1.79
N THR A 57 13.40 29.09 -3.04
CA THR A 57 14.46 28.18 -3.47
C THR A 57 15.20 28.86 -4.60
N ILE A 58 16.50 29.06 -4.43
CA ILE A 58 17.37 29.67 -5.44
C ILE A 58 17.92 28.51 -6.26
N PHE A 59 17.65 28.51 -7.56
CA PHE A 59 18.18 27.51 -8.48
C PHE A 59 19.47 27.99 -9.12
N ASP A 60 19.53 29.28 -9.45
CA ASP A 60 20.67 29.94 -10.08
C ASP A 60 20.66 31.44 -9.74
N GLU A 61 21.73 32.16 -10.08
CA GLU A 61 21.86 33.61 -9.86
C GLU A 61 20.70 34.40 -10.50
N ASN A 62 20.21 33.91 -11.64
CA ASN A 62 19.13 34.52 -12.40
C ASN A 62 17.80 33.75 -12.29
N LEU A 63 17.65 32.78 -11.37
CA LEU A 63 16.41 32.01 -11.25
C LEU A 63 16.09 31.64 -9.80
N VAL A 64 14.95 32.15 -9.32
CA VAL A 64 14.43 31.87 -7.97
C VAL A 64 12.98 31.39 -8.06
N ALA A 65 12.68 30.29 -7.37
CA ALA A 65 11.31 29.89 -7.03
C ALA A 65 10.87 30.57 -5.74
N ILE A 66 9.74 31.26 -5.79
CA ILE A 66 9.07 31.83 -4.62
C ILE A 66 7.87 30.95 -4.27
N HIS A 67 7.87 30.40 -3.06
CA HIS A 67 6.79 29.58 -2.53
C HIS A 67 5.79 30.45 -1.78
N MET A 68 4.52 30.37 -2.17
CA MET A 68 3.43 31.14 -1.59
C MET A 68 2.32 30.22 -1.10
N HIS A 69 1.73 30.56 0.05
CA HIS A 69 0.52 29.95 0.53
C HIS A 69 -0.68 30.40 -0.30
N LYS A 70 -1.63 29.49 -0.53
CA LYS A 70 -2.93 29.85 -1.09
C LYS A 70 -3.72 30.64 -0.06
N THR A 71 -4.24 31.80 -0.44
CA THR A 71 -5.08 32.66 0.41
C THR A 71 -6.50 32.12 0.58
N ALA A 72 -7.00 31.43 -0.45
CA ALA A 72 -8.27 30.71 -0.41
C ALA A 72 -8.05 29.25 -0.79
N VAL A 73 -8.65 28.33 -0.03
CA VAL A 73 -8.57 26.89 -0.26
C VAL A 73 -9.96 26.35 -0.51
N LEU A 74 -10.20 25.85 -1.73
CA LEU A 74 -11.43 25.17 -2.09
C LEU A 74 -11.31 23.67 -1.77
N PHE A 75 -12.25 23.12 -1.01
CA PHE A 75 -12.32 21.69 -0.74
C PHE A 75 -13.12 20.96 -1.82
N ASP A 76 -12.45 20.64 -2.93
CA ASP A 76 -13.02 20.01 -4.13
C ASP A 76 -12.65 18.51 -4.25
N LYS A 77 -12.14 17.90 -3.18
CA LYS A 77 -11.70 16.49 -3.19
C LYS A 77 -12.72 15.62 -2.46
N PRO A 78 -13.15 14.49 -3.05
CA PRO A 78 -14.12 13.59 -2.43
C PRO A 78 -13.47 12.72 -1.35
N ILE A 79 -13.01 13.33 -0.26
CA ILE A 79 -12.25 12.67 0.82
C ILE A 79 -13.06 11.53 1.46
N TYR A 80 -14.39 11.68 1.53
CA TYR A 80 -15.29 10.64 2.06
C TYR A 80 -15.19 9.32 1.28
N VAL A 81 -15.03 9.37 -0.04
CA VAL A 81 -14.84 8.16 -0.86
C VAL A 81 -13.55 7.44 -0.48
N GLY A 82 -12.46 8.19 -0.33
CA GLY A 82 -11.18 7.65 0.10
C GLY A 82 -11.24 7.04 1.51
N MET A 83 -11.96 7.68 2.43
CA MET A 83 -12.20 7.14 3.77
C MET A 83 -12.98 5.82 3.71
N SER A 84 -14.08 5.75 2.96
CA SER A 84 -14.88 4.53 2.82
C SER A 84 -14.08 3.37 2.22
N ILE A 85 -13.24 3.63 1.21
CA ILE A 85 -12.36 2.61 0.63
C ILE A 85 -11.36 2.10 1.67
N LEU A 86 -10.76 2.99 2.47
CA LEU A 86 -9.81 2.61 3.50
C LEU A 86 -10.47 1.77 4.61
N ASP A 87 -11.67 2.15 5.03
CA ASP A 87 -12.43 1.43 6.05
C ASP A 87 -12.83 0.03 5.57
N LEU A 88 -13.31 -0.09 4.32
CA LEU A 88 -13.59 -1.39 3.72
C LEU A 88 -12.34 -2.27 3.63
N SER A 89 -11.21 -1.69 3.24
CA SER A 89 -9.93 -2.40 3.18
C SER A 89 -9.50 -2.92 4.56
N LYS A 90 -9.60 -2.09 5.60
CA LYS A 90 -9.28 -2.50 6.98
C LYS A 90 -10.25 -3.56 7.50
N SER A 91 -11.54 -3.42 7.20
CA SER A 91 -12.56 -4.39 7.59
C SER A 91 -12.23 -5.78 7.05
N LEU A 92 -11.81 -5.90 5.79
CA LEU A 92 -11.41 -7.18 5.19
C LEU A 92 -10.16 -7.78 5.86
N ILE A 93 -9.16 -6.95 6.15
CA ILE A 93 -7.93 -7.35 6.82
C ILE A 93 -8.22 -7.86 8.24
N TYR A 94 -9.07 -7.13 8.98
CA TYR A 94 -9.48 -7.51 10.33
C TYR A 94 -10.39 -8.73 10.36
N ASP A 95 -11.32 -8.84 9.43
CA ASP A 95 -12.19 -10.02 9.28
C ASP A 95 -11.34 -11.29 9.09
N PHE A 96 -10.35 -11.24 8.19
CA PHE A 96 -9.42 -12.36 7.99
C PHE A 96 -8.64 -12.71 9.27
N HIS A 97 -8.13 -11.72 10.00
CA HIS A 97 -7.37 -12.01 11.22
C HIS A 97 -8.24 -12.54 12.36
N TYR A 98 -9.32 -11.83 12.69
CA TYR A 98 -10.11 -12.08 13.89
C TYR A 98 -11.16 -13.17 13.71
N ASN A 99 -11.76 -13.30 12.53
CA ASN A 99 -12.82 -14.28 12.29
C ASN A 99 -12.28 -15.57 11.65
N MET A 100 -11.10 -15.55 11.02
CA MET A 100 -10.53 -16.74 10.39
C MET A 100 -9.27 -17.28 11.07
N MET A 101 -8.21 -16.48 11.13
CA MET A 101 -6.92 -16.97 11.62
C MET A 101 -6.92 -17.21 13.15
N LYS A 102 -7.46 -16.25 13.92
CA LYS A 102 -7.49 -16.33 15.39
C LYS A 102 -8.35 -17.48 15.92
N PRO A 103 -9.57 -17.76 15.41
CA PRO A 103 -10.37 -18.88 15.89
C PRO A 103 -9.79 -20.24 15.49
N LYS A 104 -9.18 -20.34 14.29
CA LYS A 104 -8.59 -21.61 13.82
C LYS A 104 -7.39 -22.04 14.65
N TYR A 105 -6.49 -21.12 14.96
CA TYR A 105 -5.23 -21.45 15.64
C TYR A 105 -5.25 -21.13 17.14
N GLY A 106 -6.22 -20.36 17.64
CA GLY A 106 -6.38 -20.05 19.05
C GLY A 106 -5.12 -19.41 19.64
N GLY A 107 -4.52 -20.07 20.65
CA GLY A 107 -3.26 -19.64 21.27
C GLY A 107 -1.99 -19.97 20.45
N ASN A 108 -2.11 -20.73 19.36
CA ASN A 108 -0.99 -21.19 18.55
C ASN A 108 -0.63 -20.23 17.40
N ILE A 109 -1.24 -19.04 17.36
CA ILE A 109 -0.94 -17.98 16.40
C ILE A 109 -0.44 -16.72 17.09
N LYS A 110 0.66 -16.19 16.58
CA LYS A 110 1.21 -14.91 17.01
C LYS A 110 1.36 -14.01 15.79
N LEU A 111 0.70 -12.85 15.82
CA LEU A 111 0.87 -11.82 14.80
C LEU A 111 2.19 -11.08 15.06
N LEU A 112 3.18 -11.24 14.18
CA LEU A 112 4.49 -10.62 14.30
C LEU A 112 4.54 -9.23 13.65
N TYR A 113 3.88 -9.08 12.51
CA TYR A 113 3.86 -7.82 11.76
C TYR A 113 2.59 -7.72 10.90
N MET A 114 2.10 -6.49 10.73
CA MET A 114 0.98 -6.14 9.85
C MET A 114 1.38 -4.88 9.06
N ASP A 115 1.16 -4.92 7.75
CA ASP A 115 1.14 -3.74 6.88
C ASP A 115 -0.24 -3.61 6.23
N THR A 116 -0.39 -2.58 5.40
CA THR A 116 -1.60 -2.15 4.70
C THR A 116 -2.40 -3.30 4.06
N ASP A 117 -1.72 -4.30 3.53
CA ASP A 117 -2.31 -5.45 2.84
C ASP A 117 -1.60 -6.79 3.13
N SER A 118 -0.75 -6.85 4.16
CA SER A 118 0.07 -8.03 4.45
C SER A 118 0.17 -8.36 5.94
N PHE A 119 0.34 -9.64 6.21
CA PHE A 119 0.49 -10.21 7.54
C PHE A 119 1.72 -11.09 7.61
N ILE A 120 2.42 -11.03 8.74
CA ILE A 120 3.45 -11.99 9.10
C ILE A 120 3.03 -12.65 10.39
N TYR A 121 2.77 -13.96 10.32
CA TYR A 121 2.36 -14.78 11.43
C TYR A 121 3.46 -15.77 11.81
N ASP A 122 3.59 -16.00 13.11
CA ASP A 122 4.22 -17.19 13.68
C ASP A 122 3.10 -18.14 14.08
N ILE A 123 3.00 -19.28 13.38
CA ILE A 123 1.92 -20.26 13.52
C ILE A 123 2.54 -21.60 13.92
N LYS A 124 2.10 -22.15 15.05
CA LYS A 124 2.47 -23.49 15.50
C LYS A 124 1.43 -24.49 15.00
N THR A 125 1.73 -25.16 13.88
CA THR A 125 0.91 -26.23 13.30
C THR A 125 1.80 -27.36 12.76
N LYS A 126 1.20 -28.53 12.47
CA LYS A 126 1.92 -29.68 11.89
C LYS A 126 2.25 -29.43 10.41
N ASP A 127 1.28 -28.97 9.64
CA ASP A 127 1.47 -28.53 8.26
C ASP A 127 0.49 -27.40 7.93
N PHE A 128 1.04 -26.21 7.67
CA PHE A 128 0.25 -25.04 7.30
C PHE A 128 -0.39 -25.17 5.92
N HIS A 129 0.22 -25.91 4.99
CA HIS A 129 -0.31 -26.03 3.63
C HIS A 129 -1.54 -26.95 3.59
N GLU A 130 -1.61 -27.97 4.45
CA GLU A 130 -2.84 -28.76 4.64
C GLU A 130 -3.95 -27.91 5.24
N ASP A 131 -3.63 -27.08 6.23
CA ASP A 131 -4.58 -26.14 6.80
C ASP A 131 -5.11 -25.14 5.77
N MET A 132 -4.26 -24.72 4.83
CA MET A 132 -4.61 -23.81 3.74
C MET A 132 -5.56 -24.46 2.73
N LYS A 133 -5.47 -25.78 2.49
CA LYS A 133 -6.45 -26.52 1.67
C LYS A 133 -7.86 -26.41 2.24
N GLY A 134 -7.99 -26.49 3.57
CA GLY A 134 -9.28 -26.34 4.26
C GLY A 134 -9.82 -24.90 4.26
N MET A 135 -9.00 -23.90 3.90
CA MET A 135 -9.37 -22.49 3.88
C MET A 135 -9.26 -21.86 2.49
N ILE A 136 -9.34 -22.70 1.44
CA ILE A 136 -8.94 -22.28 0.11
C ILE A 136 -9.75 -21.12 -0.45
N ASP A 137 -10.98 -20.94 0.05
CA ASP A 137 -11.83 -19.81 -0.31
C ASP A 137 -11.22 -18.48 0.12
N TYR A 138 -10.39 -18.41 1.15
CA TYR A 138 -9.76 -17.18 1.63
C TYR A 138 -8.39 -16.92 1.01
N PHE A 139 -7.80 -17.95 0.41
CA PHE A 139 -6.47 -17.87 -0.17
C PHE A 139 -6.51 -17.81 -1.70
N TYR A 140 -5.48 -17.16 -2.22
CA TYR A 140 -5.18 -17.11 -3.63
C TYR A 140 -3.95 -17.98 -3.92
N THR A 141 -4.15 -19.10 -4.62
CA THR A 141 -3.12 -20.15 -4.82
C THR A 141 -2.66 -20.30 -6.27
N SER A 142 -3.06 -19.42 -7.21
CA SER A 142 -2.74 -19.68 -8.62
C SER A 142 -1.28 -19.46 -9.03
N GLU A 143 -0.46 -18.91 -8.12
CA GLU A 143 1.00 -18.73 -8.29
C GLU A 143 1.82 -19.97 -7.92
N TYR A 144 1.22 -20.98 -7.28
CA TYR A 144 1.90 -22.25 -7.04
C TYR A 144 2.09 -23.03 -8.36
N PRO A 145 3.20 -23.77 -8.51
CA PRO A 145 3.43 -24.65 -9.66
C PRO A 145 2.38 -25.78 -9.73
N GLU A 146 2.09 -26.27 -10.93
CA GLU A 146 1.07 -27.33 -11.15
C GLU A 146 1.40 -28.63 -10.41
N ASN A 147 2.68 -28.97 -10.30
CA ASN A 147 3.20 -30.05 -9.46
C ASN A 147 3.79 -29.51 -8.16
N ASN A 148 3.01 -28.75 -7.40
CA ASN A 148 3.45 -28.30 -6.09
C ASN A 148 3.52 -29.48 -5.12
N ARG A 149 4.59 -29.56 -4.31
CA ARG A 149 4.81 -30.59 -3.28
C ARG A 149 3.63 -30.74 -2.32
N TYR A 150 2.86 -29.67 -2.15
CA TYR A 150 1.73 -29.61 -1.24
C TYR A 150 0.37 -29.99 -1.89
N GLY A 151 0.29 -30.18 -3.21
CA GLY A 151 -0.95 -30.59 -3.90
C GLY A 151 -2.09 -29.58 -3.78
N LEU A 152 -1.78 -28.28 -3.83
CA LEU A 152 -2.77 -27.20 -3.73
C LEU A 152 -3.44 -26.96 -5.10
N PRO A 153 -4.78 -26.94 -5.20
CA PRO A 153 -5.43 -26.63 -6.47
C PRO A 153 -5.30 -25.13 -6.77
N ARG A 154 -5.15 -24.78 -8.05
CA ARG A 154 -4.97 -23.40 -8.51
C ARG A 154 -6.32 -22.69 -8.59
N VAL A 155 -6.69 -21.97 -7.53
CA VAL A 155 -7.98 -21.27 -7.45
C VAL A 155 -7.80 -19.77 -7.21
N ASN A 156 -8.88 -19.01 -7.44
CA ASN A 156 -9.03 -17.60 -7.07
C ASN A 156 -8.09 -16.59 -7.74
N LYS A 157 -7.74 -16.77 -9.03
CA LYS A 157 -6.84 -15.88 -9.80
C LYS A 157 -7.16 -14.39 -9.68
N LYS A 158 -6.38 -13.70 -8.85
CA LYS A 158 -6.43 -12.24 -8.62
C LYS A 158 -7.81 -11.77 -8.18
N VAL A 159 -8.53 -12.60 -7.43
CA VAL A 159 -9.81 -12.24 -6.82
C VAL A 159 -9.56 -11.25 -5.66
N LEU A 160 -10.38 -10.20 -5.59
CA LEU A 160 -10.27 -9.17 -4.56
C LEU A 160 -10.58 -9.75 -3.17
N GLY A 161 -9.85 -9.29 -2.16
CA GLY A 161 -10.05 -9.70 -0.76
C GLY A 161 -9.53 -11.09 -0.40
N LYS A 162 -8.79 -11.76 -1.30
CA LYS A 162 -8.14 -13.05 -1.03
C LYS A 162 -6.66 -12.85 -0.71
N MET A 163 -6.16 -13.58 0.27
CA MET A 163 -4.76 -13.48 0.72
C MET A 163 -3.86 -14.35 -0.15
N LYS A 164 -2.75 -13.78 -0.62
CA LYS A 164 -1.71 -14.53 -1.32
C LYS A 164 -0.63 -14.98 -0.32
N ASP A 165 -0.04 -16.14 -0.56
CA ASP A 165 1.24 -16.48 0.05
C ASP A 165 2.36 -15.82 -0.76
N GLU A 166 3.05 -14.84 -0.16
CA GLU A 166 4.14 -14.12 -0.84
C GLU A 166 5.39 -14.96 -1.04
N ASN A 167 5.59 -16.00 -0.21
CA ASN A 167 6.77 -16.83 -0.25
C ASN A 167 6.61 -18.06 -1.18
N ALA A 168 5.45 -18.20 -1.82
CA ALA A 168 5.12 -19.28 -2.75
C ALA A 168 5.51 -20.69 -2.22
N GLY A 169 5.26 -20.94 -0.94
CA GLY A 169 5.52 -22.22 -0.25
C GLY A 169 6.88 -22.33 0.44
N ARG A 170 7.70 -21.27 0.45
CA ARG A 170 8.92 -21.20 1.26
C ARG A 170 8.60 -20.77 2.68
N ILE A 171 9.10 -21.52 3.65
CA ILE A 171 8.83 -21.26 5.07
C ILE A 171 9.84 -20.25 5.59
N MET A 172 9.33 -19.19 6.23
CA MET A 172 10.15 -18.19 6.92
C MET A 172 10.50 -18.72 8.31
N GLU A 173 11.77 -19.01 8.56
CA GLU A 173 12.23 -19.57 9.85
C GLU A 173 12.54 -18.47 10.87
N GLU A 174 13.03 -17.34 10.40
CA GLU A 174 13.53 -16.26 11.26
C GLU A 174 13.02 -14.91 10.75
N PHE A 175 12.47 -14.10 11.66
CA PHE A 175 11.93 -12.78 11.38
C PHE A 175 12.43 -11.76 12.40
N VAL A 176 12.89 -10.60 11.92
CA VAL A 176 13.27 -9.46 12.76
C VAL A 176 12.47 -8.23 12.34
N GLY A 177 11.65 -7.73 13.26
CA GLY A 177 10.92 -6.47 13.11
C GLY A 177 11.54 -5.38 14.00
N LEU A 178 12.15 -4.36 13.40
CA LEU A 178 12.77 -3.26 14.14
C LEU A 178 11.79 -2.11 14.42
N ARG A 179 10.96 -1.78 13.42
CA ARG A 179 9.95 -0.71 13.50
C ARG A 179 8.90 -0.95 12.42
N SER A 180 7.74 -0.29 12.52
CA SER A 180 6.80 -0.16 11.40
C SER A 180 7.54 0.17 10.10
N LYS A 181 7.28 -0.61 9.04
CA LYS A 181 7.94 -0.55 7.72
C LYS A 181 9.43 -0.87 7.69
N LYS A 182 9.97 -1.48 8.75
CA LYS A 182 11.35 -1.99 8.81
C LYS A 182 11.37 -3.38 9.42
N CYS A 183 11.24 -4.38 8.55
CA CYS A 183 11.37 -5.79 8.91
C CYS A 183 12.19 -6.54 7.87
N MET A 184 12.82 -7.65 8.27
CA MET A 184 13.60 -8.50 7.39
C MET A 184 13.39 -9.97 7.76
N PRO A 185 13.12 -10.84 6.75
CA PRO A 185 13.25 -12.29 6.91
C PRO A 185 14.74 -12.66 6.89
N VAL A 186 15.20 -13.40 7.89
CA VAL A 186 16.63 -13.75 8.03
C VAL A 186 16.95 -15.10 7.35
N LYS A 187 15.98 -16.02 7.30
CA LYS A 187 16.11 -17.33 6.61
C LYS A 187 14.81 -17.78 5.97
N LEU A 188 14.92 -18.34 4.75
CA LEU A 188 13.84 -18.95 3.98
C LEU A 188 14.26 -20.39 3.60
N LYS A 189 13.40 -21.37 3.84
CA LYS A 189 13.59 -22.77 3.42
C LYS A 189 12.58 -23.19 2.37
#